data_AF-A0A520YX73-F1
#
_entry.id   AF-A0A520YX73-F1
#
_cell.length_a   1.000
_cell.length_b   1.000
_cell.length_c   1.000
_cell.angle_alpha   90.00
_cell.angle_beta   90.00
_cell.angle_gamma   90.00
#
_symmetry.space_group_name_H-M   'P 1'
#
loop_
_entity.id
_entity.type
_entity.pdbx_description
1 polymer ?
#
loop_
_entity_poly.entity_id
_entity_poly.type
_entity_poly.pdbx_seq_one_letter_code
_entity_poly.pdbx_strand_id
1 'polypeptide(L)'
;MKRYRSLLNILLLLIGVVYTLGVVRNSAFALGNQATEGVPPIAAVAHADRNEITIGDKIKFGIRVTYKDGVVPRFPELDQQLGVFTVKKMGVAEVPKKEKDGRFTVDCYYVLSSYEIGHQSIPPLTISYQGTQGEGEVVTNEISIDIKGVLQGDEISGDIKDIIPPADVPASFKRLLSWIGAVFTVLLLSGIIFWLITKRKKKMQERELIVKLPHEIAYELLEGLLKEDLVAKGFIKEYYYRLTGIVRHYIENRFDLLAPERTTEEFLAEMAHTNKLNDIHKRLIREFLERCDMVKYATYDPSVLEIQEIYAAAKRFVDETKESMEKKEAIPA
;
A
#
# COMPACT_ATOMS: atom_id res chain seq x y z
N MET A 1 61.17 2.14 43.59
CA MET A 1 60.82 3.30 42.73
C MET A 1 59.33 3.70 42.85
N LYS A 2 58.78 3.84 44.07
CA LYS A 2 57.39 4.30 44.31
C LYS A 2 57.30 5.67 45.02
N ARG A 3 58.43 6.22 45.50
CA ARG A 3 58.49 7.53 46.16
C ARG A 3 58.69 8.73 45.20
N TYR A 4 59.07 8.50 43.94
CA TYR A 4 59.29 9.59 42.98
C TYR A 4 58.00 10.06 42.26
N ARG A 5 56.97 9.21 42.18
CA ARG A 5 55.66 9.57 41.59
C ARG A 5 54.82 10.49 42.49
N SER A 6 55.00 10.45 43.81
CA SER A 6 54.25 11.32 44.73
C SER A 6 54.79 12.75 44.76
N LEU A 7 56.10 12.93 44.58
CA LEU A 7 56.73 14.25 44.55
C LEU A 7 56.44 14.98 43.23
N LEU A 8 56.35 14.27 42.11
CA LEU A 8 55.99 14.84 40.80
C LEU A 8 54.53 15.33 40.77
N ASN A 9 53.60 14.62 41.43
CA ASN A 9 52.21 15.04 41.53
C ASN A 9 51.99 16.21 42.49
N ILE A 10 52.82 16.37 43.53
CA ILE A 10 52.80 17.54 44.42
C ILE A 10 53.42 18.77 43.71
N LEU A 11 54.45 18.58 42.89
CA LEU A 11 55.06 19.64 42.08
C LEU A 11 54.10 20.15 40.99
N LEU A 12 53.34 19.27 40.35
CA LEU A 12 52.32 19.66 39.35
C LEU A 12 51.10 20.35 39.99
N LEU A 13 50.71 20.00 41.22
CA LEU A 13 49.65 20.71 41.95
C LEU A 13 50.09 22.10 42.42
N LEU A 14 51.36 22.29 42.79
CA LEU A 14 51.89 23.62 43.11
C LEU A 14 52.02 24.53 41.88
N ILE A 15 52.36 23.99 40.71
CA ILE A 15 52.38 24.75 39.45
C ILE A 15 50.96 25.15 39.02
N GLY A 16 49.95 24.31 39.29
CA GLY A 16 48.53 24.62 39.04
C GLY A 16 47.93 25.67 39.98
N VAL A 17 48.40 25.77 41.24
CA VAL A 17 47.94 26.78 42.22
C VAL A 17 48.69 28.11 42.07
N VAL A 18 49.93 28.09 41.55
CA VAL A 18 50.67 29.33 41.23
C VAL A 18 50.14 29.98 39.94
N TYR A 19 49.55 29.21 39.01
CA TYR A 19 48.92 29.78 37.80
C TYR A 19 47.53 30.38 38.04
N THR A 20 46.85 30.04 39.15
CA THR A 20 45.55 30.63 39.53
C THR A 20 45.68 31.85 40.46
N LEU A 21 46.88 32.19 40.91
CA LEU A 21 47.17 33.36 41.77
C LEU A 21 48.05 34.42 41.08
N GLY A 22 48.27 34.30 39.77
CA GLY A 22 49.35 34.98 39.06
C GLY A 22 49.00 35.96 37.95
N VAL A 23 47.76 36.42 37.74
CA VAL A 23 47.47 37.60 36.87
C VAL A 23 46.22 38.33 37.35
N VAL A 24 46.34 39.05 38.47
CA VAL A 24 45.50 40.22 38.74
C VAL A 24 46.44 41.32 39.19
N ARG A 25 46.95 42.09 38.22
CA ARG A 25 47.62 43.36 38.50
C ARG A 25 47.28 44.39 37.42
N ASN A 26 46.52 45.38 37.88
CA ASN A 26 46.44 46.75 37.41
C ASN A 26 46.23 46.99 35.92
N SER A 27 44.96 46.94 35.52
CA SER A 27 44.42 48.03 34.71
C SER A 27 43.82 49.04 35.67
N ALA A 28 44.58 50.11 35.94
CA ALA A 28 44.07 51.28 36.61
C ALA A 28 42.87 51.81 35.82
N PHE A 29 41.65 51.52 36.28
CA PHE A 29 40.49 52.30 35.87
C PHE A 29 40.71 53.69 36.43
N ALA A 30 40.97 54.63 35.53
CA ALA A 30 40.90 56.04 35.80
C ALA A 30 39.52 56.32 36.43
N LEU A 31 39.52 56.65 37.73
CA LEU A 31 38.43 57.38 38.35
C LEU A 31 38.40 58.76 37.70
N GLY A 32 37.72 58.83 36.57
CA GLY A 32 37.13 60.07 36.07
C GLY A 32 36.07 60.49 37.07
N ASN A 33 36.51 61.23 38.09
CA ASN A 33 35.67 61.97 39.00
C ASN A 33 34.91 63.01 38.18
N GLN A 34 33.65 62.72 37.84
CA GLN A 34 32.69 63.70 37.37
C GLN A 34 31.41 63.50 38.18
N ALA A 35 31.24 64.43 39.11
CA ALA A 35 29.99 65.02 39.56
C ALA A 35 28.87 64.09 40.08
N THR A 36 28.59 64.28 41.36
CA THR A 36 27.28 64.19 41.98
C THR A 36 26.14 64.70 41.09
N GLU A 37 25.30 63.79 40.59
CA GLU A 37 23.90 64.06 40.25
C GLU A 37 23.04 62.92 40.80
N GLY A 38 21.86 63.28 41.30
CA GLY A 38 21.03 62.43 42.15
C GLY A 38 20.68 61.06 41.54
N VAL A 39 20.55 60.05 42.41
CA VAL A 39 20.05 58.72 42.02
C VAL A 39 18.79 58.90 41.17
N PRO A 40 18.80 58.44 39.90
CA PRO A 40 17.70 58.73 38.98
C PRO A 40 16.39 58.16 39.55
N PRO A 41 15.26 58.86 39.35
CA PRO A 41 13.96 58.47 39.90
C PRO A 41 13.43 57.14 39.35
N ILE A 42 14.04 56.66 38.25
CA ILE A 42 13.74 55.43 37.52
C ILE A 42 15.04 54.79 37.02
N ALA A 43 15.09 53.46 37.01
CA ALA A 43 16.14 52.66 36.40
C ALA A 43 15.51 51.58 35.53
N ALA A 44 16.08 51.33 34.35
CA ALA A 44 15.61 50.31 33.43
C ALA A 44 16.75 49.36 33.04
N VAL A 45 16.50 48.06 33.10
CA VAL A 45 17.48 47.01 32.79
C VAL A 45 16.83 45.98 31.88
N ALA A 46 17.49 45.71 30.76
CA ALA A 46 17.11 44.64 29.86
C ALA A 46 17.84 43.34 30.24
N HIS A 47 17.14 42.23 30.19
CA HIS A 47 17.68 40.89 30.44
C HIS A 47 17.11 39.88 29.44
N ALA A 48 17.82 38.78 29.23
CA ALA A 48 17.33 37.67 28.44
C ALA A 48 17.52 36.36 29.20
N ASP A 49 16.67 35.37 28.94
CA ASP A 49 16.73 34.07 29.60
C ASP A 49 17.96 33.24 29.20
N ARG A 50 18.47 33.45 27.97
CA ARG A 50 19.65 32.77 27.42
C ARG A 50 20.52 33.73 26.62
N ASN A 51 21.83 33.57 26.68
CA ASN A 51 22.80 34.31 25.86
C ASN A 51 23.39 33.47 24.71
N GLU A 52 22.99 32.20 24.61
CA GLU A 52 23.37 31.28 23.53
C GLU A 52 22.12 30.51 23.07
N ILE A 53 21.81 30.58 21.78
CA ILE A 53 20.64 29.92 21.16
C ILE A 53 20.99 29.36 19.78
N THR A 54 20.15 28.51 19.21
CA THR A 54 20.28 28.07 17.80
C THR A 54 19.39 28.89 16.87
N ILE A 55 19.70 28.88 15.57
CA ILE A 55 18.90 29.57 14.55
C ILE A 55 17.41 29.18 14.64
N GLY A 56 16.53 30.18 14.73
CA GLY A 56 15.08 29.98 14.83
C GLY A 56 14.56 29.68 16.24
N ASP A 57 15.42 29.56 17.25
CA ASP A 57 15.00 29.41 18.64
C ASP A 57 14.28 30.67 19.15
N LYS A 58 13.36 30.43 20.10
CA LYS A 58 12.63 31.49 20.79
C LYS A 58 13.36 31.87 22.08
N ILE A 59 13.69 33.14 22.24
CA ILE A 59 14.32 33.70 23.44
C ILE A 59 13.32 34.60 24.19
N LYS A 60 13.32 34.55 25.52
CA LYS A 60 12.51 35.45 26.35
C LYS A 60 13.35 36.66 26.71
N PHE A 61 13.01 37.79 26.13
CA PHE A 61 13.60 39.10 26.43
C PHE A 61 12.73 39.83 27.45
N GLY A 62 13.33 40.33 28.52
CA GLY A 62 12.65 41.00 29.60
C GLY A 62 13.18 42.41 29.83
N ILE A 63 12.29 43.35 30.12
CA ILE A 63 12.63 44.71 30.53
C ILE A 63 12.15 44.89 31.97
N ARG A 64 13.08 45.13 32.88
CA ARG A 64 12.82 45.44 34.29
C ARG A 64 12.91 46.93 34.51
N VAL A 65 11.87 47.53 35.05
CA VAL A 65 11.85 48.95 35.39
C VAL A 65 11.60 49.11 36.89
N THR A 66 12.49 49.84 37.56
CA THR A 66 12.43 50.13 38.99
C THR A 66 12.27 51.63 39.18
N TYR A 67 11.21 52.08 39.84
CA TYR A 67 10.85 53.50 39.96
C TYR A 67 10.33 53.86 41.36
N LYS A 68 10.41 55.14 41.72
CA LYS A 68 9.87 55.67 42.99
C LYS A 68 8.37 55.99 42.89
N ASP A 69 7.69 56.10 44.03
CA ASP A 69 6.28 56.49 44.09
C ASP A 69 6.03 57.85 43.40
N GLY A 70 4.96 57.95 42.61
CA GLY A 70 4.66 59.13 41.78
C GLY A 70 5.30 59.16 40.38
N VAL A 71 6.01 58.12 39.97
CA VAL A 71 6.52 57.94 38.59
C VAL A 71 5.68 56.89 37.86
N VAL A 72 5.22 57.20 36.64
CA VAL A 72 4.48 56.26 35.79
C VAL A 72 5.33 55.92 34.55
N PRO A 73 5.91 54.70 34.46
CA PRO A 73 6.65 54.28 33.27
C PRO A 73 5.70 53.93 32.11
N ARG A 74 6.09 54.28 30.88
CA ARG A 74 5.43 53.84 29.64
C ARG A 74 6.39 52.93 28.88
N PHE A 75 6.01 51.67 28.76
CA PHE A 75 6.79 50.70 28.00
C PHE A 75 6.67 50.98 26.49
N PRO A 76 7.77 50.85 25.74
CA PRO A 76 7.71 50.99 24.29
C PRO A 76 6.88 49.86 23.69
N GLU A 77 5.98 50.22 22.76
CA GLU A 77 5.39 49.26 21.83
C GLU A 77 6.49 48.89 20.82
N LEU A 78 7.04 47.68 20.97
CA LEU A 78 8.05 47.20 20.03
C LEU A 78 7.37 46.83 18.70
N ASP A 79 7.91 47.37 17.61
CA ASP A 79 7.55 46.97 16.25
C ASP A 79 7.84 45.48 16.01
N GLN A 80 7.44 44.96 14.85
CA GLN A 80 7.63 43.54 14.50
C GLN A 80 9.11 43.09 14.51
N GLN A 81 10.07 44.02 14.51
CA GLN A 81 11.50 43.75 14.52
C GLN A 81 12.25 44.61 15.54
N LEU A 82 13.23 44.00 16.21
CA LEU A 82 14.18 44.63 17.11
C LEU A 82 15.59 44.24 16.65
N GLY A 83 16.21 45.07 15.81
CA GLY A 83 17.43 44.70 15.09
C GLY A 83 17.22 43.46 14.21
N VAL A 84 18.08 42.45 14.36
CA VAL A 84 17.97 41.15 13.64
C VAL A 84 16.94 40.19 14.26
N PHE A 85 16.29 40.59 15.35
CA PHE A 85 15.32 39.76 16.06
C PHE A 85 13.90 40.11 15.63
N THR A 86 13.09 39.09 15.33
CA THR A 86 11.66 39.22 15.09
C THR A 86 10.89 39.10 16.40
N VAL A 87 10.02 40.05 16.70
CA VAL A 87 9.13 40.02 17.87
C VAL A 87 7.94 39.09 17.55
N LYS A 88 7.91 37.90 18.17
CA LYS A 88 6.87 36.88 17.93
C LYS A 88 5.64 37.06 18.81
N LYS A 89 5.82 37.58 20.03
CA LYS A 89 4.74 37.81 20.99
C LYS A 89 5.14 38.90 21.99
N MET A 90 4.24 39.87 22.19
CA MET A 90 4.32 40.81 23.30
C MET A 90 3.71 40.17 24.55
N GLY A 91 4.47 40.11 25.64
CA GLY A 91 4.02 39.63 26.94
C GLY A 91 3.37 40.75 27.75
N VAL A 92 2.52 40.35 28.69
CA VAL A 92 1.81 41.26 29.59
C VAL A 92 2.78 41.74 30.67
N ALA A 93 2.82 43.05 30.93
CA ALA A 93 3.58 43.60 32.05
C ALA A 93 3.06 43.01 33.38
N GLU A 94 3.95 42.50 34.23
CA GLU A 94 3.57 42.01 35.55
C GLU A 94 3.02 43.15 36.43
N VAL A 95 2.18 42.82 37.41
CA VAL A 95 1.68 43.81 38.38
C VAL A 95 2.89 44.41 39.14
N PRO A 96 2.99 45.74 39.29
CA PRO A 96 4.09 46.38 40.00
C PRO A 96 4.26 45.81 41.41
N LYS A 97 5.44 45.30 41.73
CA LYS A 97 5.80 44.76 43.03
C LYS A 97 6.46 45.87 43.86
N LYS A 98 5.96 46.12 45.07
CA LYS A 98 6.57 47.08 46.00
C LYS A 98 7.76 46.44 46.70
N GLU A 99 8.93 47.02 46.54
CA GLU A 99 10.17 46.61 47.20
C GLU A 99 10.26 47.16 48.64
N LYS A 100 11.10 46.53 49.46
CA LYS A 100 11.32 46.91 50.87
C LYS A 100 11.89 48.32 51.03
N ASP A 101 12.53 48.86 49.99
CA ASP A 101 13.10 50.22 49.93
C ASP A 101 12.07 51.29 49.46
N GLY A 102 10.78 50.94 49.36
CA GLY A 102 9.72 51.87 48.96
C GLY A 102 9.63 52.16 47.46
N ARG A 103 10.41 51.46 46.63
CA ARG A 103 10.35 51.51 45.15
C ARG A 103 9.37 50.48 44.60
N PHE A 104 8.92 50.68 43.37
CA PHE A 104 8.12 49.74 42.61
C PHE A 104 8.96 49.13 41.49
N THR A 105 8.83 47.83 41.29
CA THR A 105 9.49 47.09 40.22
C THR A 105 8.46 46.39 39.35
N VAL A 106 8.56 46.59 38.04
CA VAL A 106 7.69 45.99 37.02
C VAL A 106 8.54 45.32 35.96
N ASP A 107 8.17 44.09 35.60
CA ASP A 107 8.83 43.29 34.58
C ASP A 107 7.88 43.11 33.38
N CYS A 108 8.37 43.41 32.17
CA CYS A 108 7.67 43.15 30.91
C CYS A 108 8.49 42.16 30.09
N TYR A 109 7.83 41.21 29.40
CA TYR A 109 8.51 40.18 28.61
C TYR A 109 8.08 40.19 27.15
N TYR A 110 9.00 39.85 26.26
CA TYR A 110 8.80 39.69 24.82
C TYR A 110 9.41 38.37 24.37
N VAL A 111 8.79 37.71 23.40
CA VAL A 111 9.35 36.52 22.76
C VAL A 111 9.99 36.94 21.45
N LEU A 112 11.31 36.79 21.37
CA LEU A 112 12.08 37.12 20.18
C LEU A 112 12.57 35.84 19.49
N SER A 113 12.86 35.91 18.20
CA SER A 113 13.56 34.86 17.45
C SER A 113 14.36 35.48 16.31
N SER A 114 15.52 34.92 15.97
CA SER A 114 16.31 35.38 14.84
C SER A 114 16.71 34.21 13.93
N TYR A 115 16.88 34.52 12.65
CA TYR A 115 17.32 33.58 11.61
C TYR A 115 18.75 33.91 11.13
N GLU A 116 19.41 34.90 11.73
CA GLU A 116 20.80 35.25 11.44
C GLU A 116 21.72 34.57 12.45
N ILE A 117 22.76 33.89 11.96
CA ILE A 117 23.76 33.18 12.77
C ILE A 117 24.89 34.14 13.14
N GLY A 118 25.50 33.94 14.31
CA GLY A 118 26.65 34.70 14.80
C GLY A 118 26.35 35.51 16.06
N HIS A 119 27.29 36.38 16.43
CA HIS A 119 27.15 37.28 17.58
C HIS A 119 26.22 38.44 17.21
N GLN A 120 25.03 38.45 17.79
CA GLN A 120 24.00 39.46 17.55
C GLN A 120 23.71 40.22 18.84
N SER A 121 23.38 41.50 18.73
CA SER A 121 23.02 42.30 19.90
C SER A 121 21.60 42.85 19.83
N ILE A 122 20.95 42.86 20.98
CA ILE A 122 19.68 43.56 21.19
C ILE A 122 20.03 44.99 21.59
N PRO A 123 19.67 45.99 20.77
CA PRO A 123 20.05 47.37 21.03
C PRO A 123 19.37 47.91 22.30
N PRO A 124 19.99 48.92 22.96
CA PRO A 124 19.36 49.68 24.03
C PRO A 124 17.98 50.22 23.64
N LEU A 125 16.98 49.95 24.47
CA LEU A 125 15.62 50.48 24.33
C LEU A 125 15.40 51.68 25.25
N THR A 126 14.79 52.72 24.71
CA THR A 126 14.36 53.91 25.44
C THR A 126 12.96 53.70 26.03
N ILE A 127 12.82 53.99 27.32
CA ILE A 127 11.57 53.93 28.07
C ILE A 127 11.23 55.36 28.52
N SER A 128 10.07 55.86 28.10
CA SER A 128 9.58 57.16 28.56
C SER A 128 8.84 57.01 29.88
N TYR A 129 8.94 58.02 30.75
CA TYR A 129 8.23 58.04 32.01
C TYR A 129 7.71 59.45 32.30
N GLN A 130 6.61 59.50 33.06
CA GLN A 130 6.06 60.75 33.57
C GLN A 130 6.31 60.78 35.08
N GLY A 131 7.21 61.68 35.50
CA GLY A 131 7.54 61.91 36.89
C GLY A 131 6.87 63.17 37.45
N THR A 132 7.13 63.45 38.73
CA THR A 132 6.60 64.64 39.42
C THR A 132 7.18 65.97 38.92
N GLN A 133 8.26 65.93 38.13
CA GLN A 133 8.97 67.12 37.59
C GLN A 133 8.84 67.26 36.05
N GLY A 134 8.08 66.39 35.39
CA GLY A 134 7.92 66.39 33.92
C GLY A 134 8.09 65.01 33.29
N GLU A 135 8.14 64.97 31.96
CA GLU A 135 8.46 63.78 31.19
C GLU A 135 9.98 63.59 31.11
N GLY A 136 10.43 62.33 31.14
CA GLY A 136 11.84 61.97 30.99
C GLY A 136 12.00 60.61 30.30
N GLU A 137 13.24 60.28 29.96
CA GLU A 137 13.59 59.04 29.27
C GLU A 137 14.70 58.31 30.02
N VAL A 138 14.64 56.98 30.01
CA VAL A 138 15.70 56.11 30.51
C VAL A 138 16.01 55.04 29.48
N VAL A 139 17.29 54.73 29.29
CA VAL A 139 17.76 53.77 28.31
C VAL A 139 18.19 52.49 29.01
N THR A 140 17.83 51.34 28.45
CA THR A 140 18.23 50.02 28.93
C THR A 140 19.64 49.63 28.45
N ASN A 141 20.25 48.62 29.06
CA ASN A 141 21.53 48.07 28.57
C ASN A 141 21.36 47.24 27.28
N GLU A 142 22.43 47.17 26.50
CA GLU A 142 22.53 46.24 25.36
C GLU A 142 22.70 44.79 25.86
N ILE A 143 22.21 43.81 25.08
CA ILE A 143 22.38 42.38 25.37
C ILE A 143 22.99 41.69 24.15
N SER A 144 24.11 41.00 24.33
CA SER A 144 24.71 40.15 23.30
C SER A 144 24.17 38.71 23.39
N ILE A 145 23.79 38.14 22.25
CA ILE A 145 23.30 36.77 22.09
C ILE A 145 24.12 36.08 21.00
N ASP A 146 24.67 34.92 21.31
CA ASP A 146 25.37 34.06 20.36
C ASP A 146 24.39 33.08 19.70
N ILE A 147 24.18 33.23 18.39
CA ILE A 147 23.25 32.39 17.63
C ILE A 147 24.05 31.35 16.85
N LYS A 148 23.98 30.10 17.27
CA LYS A 148 24.67 28.98 16.64
C LYS A 148 23.87 28.42 15.47
N GLY A 149 24.58 28.08 14.39
CA GLY A 149 24.02 27.24 13.32
C GLY A 149 23.78 25.81 13.84
N VAL A 150 22.73 25.17 13.33
CA VAL A 150 22.45 23.74 13.61
C VAL A 150 23.39 22.80 12.84
N LEU A 151 24.16 23.35 11.90
CA LEU A 151 25.19 22.61 11.19
C LEU A 151 26.39 22.37 12.13
N GLN A 152 26.76 21.10 12.30
CA GLN A 152 27.91 20.71 13.11
C GLN A 152 29.18 21.33 12.51
N GLY A 153 30.02 21.90 13.37
CA GLY A 153 31.12 22.83 13.04
C GLY A 153 32.23 22.35 12.10
N ASP A 154 32.08 21.17 11.49
CA ASP A 154 33.00 20.65 10.48
C ASP A 154 32.50 20.84 9.04
N GLU A 155 31.30 21.39 8.81
CA GLU A 155 30.71 21.48 7.46
C GLU A 155 30.82 22.84 6.75
N ILE A 156 31.44 23.87 7.35
CA ILE A 156 31.52 25.23 6.74
C ILE A 156 32.95 25.58 6.27
N SER A 157 33.94 24.69 6.44
CA SER A 157 35.28 24.90 5.88
C SER A 157 35.39 24.28 4.48
N GLY A 158 35.06 25.08 3.47
CA GLY A 158 35.92 25.30 2.29
C GLY A 158 36.21 24.17 1.30
N ASP A 159 35.68 22.95 1.43
CA ASP A 159 35.82 21.91 0.40
C ASP A 159 34.46 21.64 -0.23
N ILE A 160 34.29 22.05 -1.49
CA ILE A 160 33.11 21.70 -2.29
C ILE A 160 33.14 20.18 -2.41
N LYS A 161 32.36 19.48 -1.57
CA LYS A 161 32.23 18.02 -1.66
C LYS A 161 31.74 17.67 -3.05
N ASP A 162 32.49 16.80 -3.72
CA ASP A 162 32.13 16.29 -5.03
C ASP A 162 30.75 15.61 -4.98
N ILE A 163 30.03 15.62 -6.11
CA ILE A 163 28.70 15.01 -6.18
C ILE A 163 28.83 13.53 -5.81
N ILE A 164 28.18 13.13 -4.72
CA ILE A 164 28.17 11.74 -4.26
C ILE A 164 27.59 10.89 -5.41
N PRO A 165 28.35 9.92 -5.95
CA PRO A 165 27.84 9.05 -7.00
C PRO A 165 26.67 8.22 -6.45
N PRO A 166 25.68 7.87 -7.30
CA PRO A 166 24.56 7.05 -6.86
C PRO A 166 25.08 5.75 -6.25
N ALA A 167 24.55 5.42 -5.07
CA ALA A 167 24.96 4.23 -4.35
C ALA A 167 24.79 2.97 -5.23
N ASP A 168 25.83 2.15 -5.28
CA ASP A 168 25.78 0.88 -5.98
C ASP A 168 24.67 0.01 -5.38
N VAL A 169 23.75 -0.45 -6.23
CA VAL A 169 22.74 -1.41 -5.79
C VAL A 169 23.46 -2.68 -5.32
N PRO A 170 23.23 -3.13 -4.07
CA PRO A 170 23.97 -4.26 -3.52
C PRO A 170 23.76 -5.49 -4.42
N ALA A 171 24.82 -6.28 -4.62
CA ALA A 171 24.79 -7.43 -5.53
C ALA A 171 23.68 -8.44 -5.21
N SER A 172 23.19 -8.46 -3.95
CA SER A 172 22.01 -9.21 -3.52
C SER A 172 20.73 -8.81 -4.24
N PHE A 173 20.54 -7.51 -4.52
CA PHE A 173 19.36 -7.00 -5.23
C PHE A 173 19.39 -7.37 -6.73
N LYS A 174 20.57 -7.29 -7.37
CA LYS A 174 20.74 -7.78 -8.75
C LYS A 174 20.47 -9.28 -8.85
N ARG A 175 20.97 -10.07 -7.88
CA ARG A 175 20.72 -11.52 -7.80
C ARG A 175 19.23 -11.82 -7.59
N LEU A 176 18.56 -11.10 -6.69
CA LEU A 176 17.12 -11.23 -6.46
C LEU A 176 16.31 -10.93 -7.73
N LEU A 177 16.67 -9.87 -8.45
CA LEU A 177 16.01 -9.50 -9.70
C LEU A 177 16.20 -10.55 -10.81
N SER A 178 17.38 -11.19 -10.90
CA SER A 178 17.60 -12.32 -11.81
C SER A 178 16.74 -13.54 -11.44
N TRP A 179 16.57 -13.84 -10.15
CA TRP A 179 15.68 -14.91 -9.71
C TRP A 179 14.21 -14.62 -9.99
N ILE A 180 13.76 -13.38 -9.77
CA ILE A 180 12.41 -12.93 -10.13
C ILE A 180 12.19 -13.06 -11.64
N GLY A 181 13.17 -12.63 -12.44
CA GLY A 181 13.13 -12.78 -13.89
C GLY A 181 13.02 -14.24 -14.32
N ALA A 182 13.84 -15.13 -13.73
CA ALA A 182 13.80 -16.56 -14.01
C ALA A 182 12.45 -17.20 -13.67
N VAL A 183 11.87 -16.87 -12.51
CA VAL A 183 10.53 -17.35 -12.11
C VAL A 183 9.47 -16.86 -13.08
N PHE A 184 9.53 -15.59 -13.48
CA PHE A 184 8.59 -15.02 -14.43
C PHE A 184 8.70 -15.67 -15.82
N THR A 185 9.92 -15.95 -16.28
CA THR A 185 10.16 -16.68 -17.53
C THR A 185 9.58 -18.09 -17.47
N VAL A 186 9.79 -18.82 -16.38
CA VAL A 186 9.22 -20.17 -16.19
C VAL A 186 7.69 -20.12 -16.16
N LEU A 187 7.11 -19.14 -15.46
CA LEU A 187 5.65 -18.95 -15.41
C LEU A 187 5.07 -18.66 -16.79
N LEU A 188 5.72 -17.78 -17.55
CA LEU A 188 5.30 -17.40 -18.90
C LEU A 188 5.41 -18.60 -19.86
N LEU A 189 6.53 -19.35 -19.82
CA LEU A 189 6.69 -20.57 -20.60
C LEU A 189 5.64 -21.63 -20.23
N SER A 190 5.39 -21.84 -18.94
CA SER A 190 4.35 -22.75 -18.46
C SER A 190 2.96 -22.34 -18.96
N GLY A 191 2.64 -21.04 -18.93
CA GLY A 191 1.40 -20.50 -19.46
C GLY A 191 1.26 -20.72 -20.98
N ILE A 192 2.33 -20.48 -21.75
CA ILE A 192 2.36 -20.74 -23.20
C ILE A 192 2.17 -22.23 -23.48
N ILE A 193 2.88 -23.11 -22.75
CA ILE A 193 2.77 -24.56 -22.91
C ILE A 193 1.35 -25.02 -22.58
N PHE A 194 0.77 -24.55 -21.49
CA PHE A 194 -0.61 -24.83 -21.11
C PHE A 194 -1.61 -24.34 -22.17
N TRP A 195 -1.42 -23.14 -22.71
CA TRP A 195 -2.24 -22.59 -23.79
C TRP A 195 -2.10 -23.40 -25.09
N LEU A 196 -0.89 -23.81 -25.45
CA LEU A 196 -0.66 -24.66 -26.63
C LEU A 196 -1.25 -26.05 -26.46
N ILE A 197 -1.17 -26.65 -25.26
CA ILE A 197 -1.80 -27.95 -24.96
C ILE A 197 -3.32 -27.83 -25.01
N THR A 198 -3.91 -26.81 -24.39
CA THR A 198 -5.38 -26.63 -24.40
C THR A 198 -5.89 -26.29 -25.81
N LYS A 199 -5.16 -25.47 -26.58
CA LYS A 199 -5.46 -25.21 -27.99
C LYS A 199 -5.32 -26.46 -28.85
N ARG A 200 -4.31 -27.31 -28.59
CA ARG A 200 -4.16 -28.61 -29.26
C ARG A 200 -5.26 -29.59 -28.87
N LYS A 201 -5.68 -29.66 -27.60
CA LYS A 201 -6.80 -30.49 -27.16
C LYS A 201 -8.11 -30.06 -27.82
N LYS A 202 -8.40 -28.77 -27.87
CA LYS A 202 -9.57 -28.23 -28.61
C LYS A 202 -9.49 -28.57 -30.11
N LYS A 203 -8.32 -28.38 -30.73
CA LYS A 203 -8.11 -28.69 -32.15
C LYS A 203 -8.03 -30.19 -32.46
N MET A 204 -7.67 -31.05 -31.50
CA MET A 204 -7.72 -32.52 -31.62
C MET A 204 -9.15 -33.01 -31.42
N GLN A 205 -9.90 -32.46 -30.47
CA GLN A 205 -11.33 -32.71 -30.35
C GLN A 205 -12.09 -32.29 -31.62
N GLU A 206 -11.61 -31.24 -32.30
CA GLU A 206 -12.13 -30.77 -33.58
C GLU A 206 -11.56 -31.52 -34.80
N ARG A 207 -10.40 -32.21 -34.69
CA ARG A 207 -9.76 -32.99 -35.77
C ARG A 207 -10.01 -34.50 -35.68
N GLU A 208 -10.41 -35.02 -34.54
CA GLU A 208 -10.99 -36.36 -34.39
C GLU A 208 -12.40 -36.43 -34.98
N LEU A 209 -12.95 -35.28 -35.41
CA LEU A 209 -14.04 -35.21 -36.37
C LEU A 209 -13.56 -35.60 -37.78
N ILE A 210 -13.10 -36.83 -37.95
CA ILE A 210 -13.78 -37.61 -38.99
C ILE A 210 -15.17 -37.78 -38.38
N VAL A 211 -16.12 -36.92 -38.77
CA VAL A 211 -17.51 -37.03 -38.31
C VAL A 211 -17.99 -38.39 -38.80
N LYS A 212 -17.80 -39.44 -38.00
CA LYS A 212 -18.46 -40.72 -38.22
C LYS A 212 -19.93 -40.39 -38.33
N LEU A 213 -20.54 -40.77 -39.44
CA LEU A 213 -21.94 -40.49 -39.66
C LEU A 213 -22.74 -41.12 -38.50
N PRO A 214 -23.87 -40.52 -38.08
CA PRO A 214 -24.65 -41.04 -36.96
C PRO A 214 -24.94 -42.55 -37.07
N HIS A 215 -25.15 -43.06 -38.29
CA HIS A 215 -25.39 -44.48 -38.54
C HIS A 215 -24.13 -45.35 -38.38
N GLU A 216 -22.93 -44.85 -38.71
CA GLU A 216 -21.67 -45.56 -38.48
C GLU A 216 -21.42 -45.76 -36.99
N ILE A 217 -21.67 -44.73 -36.18
CA ILE A 217 -21.59 -44.81 -34.71
C ILE A 217 -22.61 -45.82 -34.17
N ALA A 218 -23.85 -45.76 -34.68
CA ALA A 218 -24.89 -46.70 -34.26
C ALA A 218 -24.54 -48.15 -34.59
N TYR A 219 -24.00 -48.44 -35.79
CA TYR A 219 -23.56 -49.79 -36.15
C TYR A 219 -22.43 -50.29 -35.25
N GLU A 220 -21.42 -49.46 -34.98
CA GLU A 220 -20.31 -49.83 -34.09
C GLU A 220 -20.81 -50.18 -32.68
N LEU A 221 -21.74 -49.39 -32.15
CA LEU A 221 -22.34 -49.64 -30.83
C LEU A 221 -23.24 -50.88 -30.83
N LEU A 222 -24.04 -51.10 -31.88
CA LEU A 222 -24.89 -52.29 -32.01
C LEU A 222 -24.05 -53.58 -32.12
N GLU A 223 -22.99 -53.57 -32.93
CA GLU A 223 -22.05 -54.69 -33.02
C GLU A 223 -21.31 -54.92 -31.71
N GLY A 224 -20.90 -53.85 -31.03
CA GLY A 224 -20.30 -53.93 -29.70
C GLY A 224 -21.23 -54.61 -28.71
N LEU A 225 -22.51 -54.22 -28.69
CA LEU A 225 -23.52 -54.80 -27.82
C LEU A 225 -23.71 -56.31 -28.05
N LEU A 226 -23.68 -56.78 -29.30
CA LEU A 226 -23.73 -58.21 -29.61
C LEU A 226 -22.49 -58.96 -29.12
N LYS A 227 -21.29 -58.39 -29.30
CA LYS A 227 -20.01 -59.02 -28.90
C LYS A 227 -19.88 -59.21 -27.39
N GLU A 228 -20.56 -58.39 -26.60
CA GLU A 228 -20.54 -58.49 -25.14
C GLU A 228 -21.36 -59.65 -24.59
N ASP A 229 -22.26 -60.22 -25.39
CA ASP A 229 -23.07 -61.40 -25.07
C ASP A 229 -23.79 -61.31 -23.71
N LEU A 230 -24.37 -60.13 -23.44
CA LEU A 230 -25.06 -59.84 -22.18
C LEU A 230 -26.25 -60.76 -21.94
N VAL A 231 -26.94 -61.18 -23.01
CA VAL A 231 -28.11 -62.05 -22.96
C VAL A 231 -27.71 -63.44 -22.44
N ALA A 232 -26.64 -64.05 -22.97
CA ALA A 232 -26.16 -65.36 -22.50
C ALA A 232 -25.65 -65.30 -21.05
N LYS A 233 -25.14 -64.13 -20.61
CA LYS A 233 -24.73 -63.88 -19.22
C LYS A 233 -25.90 -63.61 -18.27
N GLY A 234 -27.15 -63.59 -18.75
CA GLY A 234 -28.34 -63.31 -17.95
C GLY A 234 -28.59 -61.83 -17.67
N PHE A 235 -27.80 -60.91 -18.25
CA PHE A 235 -27.97 -59.46 -18.11
C PHE A 235 -28.97 -58.91 -19.14
N ILE A 236 -30.17 -59.51 -19.21
CA ILE A 236 -31.21 -59.15 -20.18
C ILE A 236 -31.64 -57.69 -20.00
N LYS A 237 -31.89 -57.26 -18.77
CA LYS A 237 -32.33 -55.89 -18.49
C LYS A 237 -31.32 -54.83 -18.96
N GLU A 238 -30.04 -55.09 -18.70
CA GLU A 238 -28.93 -54.21 -19.13
C GLU A 238 -28.83 -54.15 -20.66
N TYR A 239 -29.00 -55.28 -21.34
CA TYR A 239 -29.05 -55.34 -22.80
C TYR A 239 -30.13 -54.41 -23.36
N TYR A 240 -31.34 -54.41 -22.78
CA TYR A 240 -32.43 -53.54 -23.22
C TYR A 240 -32.19 -52.06 -22.91
N TYR A 241 -31.58 -51.72 -21.76
CA TYR A 241 -31.17 -50.35 -21.46
C TYR A 241 -30.18 -49.83 -22.49
N ARG A 242 -29.14 -50.62 -22.81
CA ARG A 242 -28.11 -50.23 -23.77
C ARG A 242 -28.63 -50.17 -25.19
N LEU A 243 -29.43 -51.15 -25.62
CA LEU A 243 -30.05 -51.14 -26.94
C LEU A 243 -30.96 -49.91 -27.12
N THR A 244 -31.77 -49.58 -26.11
CA THR A 244 -32.59 -48.35 -26.13
C THR A 244 -31.71 -47.11 -26.22
N GLY A 245 -30.64 -47.04 -25.43
CA GLY A 245 -29.70 -45.92 -25.41
C GLY A 245 -29.05 -45.68 -26.78
N ILE A 246 -28.62 -46.75 -27.46
CA ILE A 246 -28.02 -46.66 -28.81
C ILE A 246 -29.01 -46.05 -29.79
N VAL A 247 -30.26 -46.53 -29.81
CA VAL A 247 -31.30 -46.01 -30.71
C VAL A 247 -31.63 -44.55 -30.38
N ARG A 248 -31.74 -44.18 -29.10
CA ARG A 248 -32.03 -42.80 -28.68
C ARG A 248 -30.91 -41.83 -29.06
N HIS A 249 -29.65 -42.19 -28.83
CA HIS A 249 -28.52 -41.35 -29.26
C HIS A 249 -28.40 -41.29 -30.78
N TYR A 250 -28.71 -42.36 -31.50
CA TYR A 250 -28.77 -42.30 -32.96
C TYR A 250 -29.83 -41.30 -33.45
N ILE A 251 -31.03 -41.34 -32.86
CA ILE A 251 -32.11 -40.40 -33.18
C ILE A 251 -31.67 -38.95 -32.94
N GLU A 252 -31.06 -38.68 -31.80
CA GLU A 252 -30.53 -37.36 -31.45
C GLU A 252 -29.48 -36.89 -32.45
N ASN A 253 -28.46 -37.71 -32.72
CA ASN A 253 -27.38 -37.35 -33.63
C ASN A 253 -27.84 -37.21 -35.09
N ARG A 254 -28.86 -37.98 -35.52
CA ARG A 254 -29.34 -37.99 -36.91
C ARG A 254 -30.40 -36.93 -37.18
N PHE A 255 -31.34 -36.79 -36.25
CA PHE A 255 -32.54 -35.99 -36.42
C PHE A 255 -32.58 -34.79 -35.49
N ASP A 256 -31.61 -34.58 -34.61
CA ASP A 256 -31.61 -33.44 -33.66
C ASP A 256 -32.93 -33.42 -32.87
N LEU A 257 -33.23 -34.57 -32.27
CA LEU A 257 -34.36 -34.81 -31.37
C LEU A 257 -33.81 -35.34 -30.04
N LEU A 258 -34.09 -34.67 -28.92
CA LEU A 258 -33.50 -34.95 -27.60
C LEU A 258 -34.06 -36.23 -26.95
N ALA A 259 -33.91 -37.36 -27.63
CA ALA A 259 -34.47 -38.63 -27.21
C ALA A 259 -33.86 -39.18 -25.90
N PRO A 260 -32.55 -39.04 -25.60
CA PRO A 260 -31.97 -39.51 -24.34
C PRO A 260 -32.40 -38.71 -23.12
N GLU A 261 -32.68 -37.40 -23.29
CA GLU A 261 -33.00 -36.49 -22.19
C GLU A 261 -34.48 -36.50 -21.78
N ARG A 262 -35.32 -37.21 -22.54
CA ARG A 262 -36.78 -37.24 -22.34
C ARG A 262 -37.27 -38.62 -21.94
N THR A 263 -38.38 -38.65 -21.19
CA THR A 263 -39.10 -39.90 -20.93
C THR A 263 -39.63 -40.50 -22.24
N THR A 264 -39.99 -41.79 -22.25
CA THR A 264 -40.57 -42.42 -23.45
C THR A 264 -41.82 -41.69 -23.90
N GLU A 265 -42.70 -41.33 -22.96
CA GLU A 265 -43.97 -40.66 -23.24
C GLU A 265 -43.76 -39.27 -23.83
N GLU A 266 -42.87 -38.47 -23.25
CA GLU A 266 -42.53 -37.12 -23.74
C GLU A 266 -41.89 -37.17 -25.13
N PHE A 267 -40.96 -38.10 -25.35
CA PHE A 267 -40.31 -38.28 -26.63
C PHE A 267 -41.30 -38.73 -27.72
N LEU A 268 -42.20 -39.68 -27.41
CA LEU A 268 -43.22 -40.14 -28.36
C LEU A 268 -44.24 -39.06 -28.71
N ALA A 269 -44.59 -38.20 -27.74
CA ALA A 269 -45.45 -37.04 -27.98
C ALA A 269 -44.78 -36.02 -28.92
N GLU A 270 -43.51 -35.67 -28.69
CA GLU A 270 -42.75 -34.80 -29.59
C GLU A 270 -42.61 -35.41 -31.00
N MET A 271 -42.29 -36.70 -31.07
CA MET A 271 -42.12 -37.43 -32.32
C MET A 271 -43.41 -37.48 -33.14
N ALA A 272 -44.60 -37.42 -32.52
CA ALA A 272 -45.86 -37.35 -33.26
C ALA A 272 -45.95 -36.09 -34.13
N HIS A 273 -45.41 -34.96 -33.66
CA HIS A 273 -45.54 -33.64 -34.30
C HIS A 273 -44.38 -33.26 -35.23
N THR A 274 -43.25 -33.98 -35.20
CA THR A 274 -42.10 -33.68 -36.07
C THR A 274 -42.30 -34.17 -37.51
N ASN A 275 -41.77 -33.41 -38.48
CA ASN A 275 -41.72 -33.81 -39.90
C ASN A 275 -40.38 -34.45 -40.28
N LYS A 276 -39.47 -34.66 -39.31
CA LYS A 276 -38.13 -35.22 -39.55
C LYS A 276 -38.14 -36.73 -39.85
N LEU A 277 -39.21 -37.43 -39.48
CA LEU A 277 -39.42 -38.87 -39.67
C LEU A 277 -40.77 -39.13 -40.34
N ASN A 278 -40.86 -40.15 -41.20
CA ASN A 278 -42.12 -40.59 -41.78
C ASN A 278 -42.96 -41.40 -40.77
N ASP A 279 -44.26 -41.58 -41.04
CA ASP A 279 -45.17 -42.27 -40.10
C ASP A 279 -44.85 -43.75 -39.89
N ILE A 280 -44.18 -44.39 -40.85
CA ILE A 280 -43.73 -45.78 -40.75
C ILE A 280 -42.63 -45.88 -39.69
N HIS A 281 -41.62 -45.02 -39.75
CA HIS A 281 -40.52 -44.97 -38.80
C HIS A 281 -40.98 -44.51 -37.41
N LYS A 282 -41.92 -43.55 -37.33
CA LYS A 282 -42.53 -43.14 -36.05
C LYS A 282 -43.21 -44.32 -35.35
N ARG A 283 -43.95 -45.14 -36.10
CA ARG A 283 -44.60 -46.35 -35.57
C ARG A 283 -43.58 -47.39 -35.12
N LEU A 284 -42.53 -47.60 -35.93
CA LEU A 284 -41.44 -48.51 -35.59
C LEU A 284 -40.75 -48.14 -34.28
N ILE A 285 -40.40 -46.87 -34.08
CA ILE A 285 -39.77 -46.41 -32.84
C ILE A 285 -40.73 -46.56 -31.66
N ARG A 286 -42.02 -46.24 -31.83
CA ARG A 286 -43.03 -46.42 -30.78
C ARG A 286 -43.10 -47.87 -30.31
N GLU A 287 -43.33 -48.80 -31.22
CA GLU A 287 -43.40 -50.23 -30.92
C GLU A 287 -42.10 -50.74 -30.28
N PHE A 288 -40.94 -50.26 -30.76
CA PHE A 288 -39.64 -50.60 -30.20
C PHE A 288 -39.49 -50.11 -28.74
N LEU A 289 -39.79 -48.84 -28.46
CA LEU A 289 -39.63 -48.26 -27.12
C LEU A 289 -40.60 -48.89 -26.11
N GLU A 290 -41.86 -49.10 -26.50
CA GLU A 290 -42.88 -49.73 -25.66
C GLU A 290 -42.48 -51.18 -25.29
N ARG A 291 -42.02 -51.99 -26.27
CA ARG A 291 -41.50 -53.34 -26.00
C ARG A 291 -40.29 -53.32 -25.08
N CYS A 292 -39.39 -52.35 -25.24
CA CYS A 292 -38.22 -52.23 -24.37
C CYS A 292 -38.61 -51.83 -22.95
N ASP A 293 -39.57 -50.92 -22.80
CA ASP A 293 -40.04 -50.44 -21.49
C ASP A 293 -40.72 -51.55 -20.69
N MET A 294 -41.43 -52.48 -21.36
CA MET A 294 -41.95 -53.69 -20.70
C MET A 294 -40.84 -54.52 -20.04
N VAL A 295 -39.69 -54.71 -20.70
CA VAL A 295 -38.58 -55.47 -20.11
C VAL A 295 -37.82 -54.67 -19.05
N LYS A 296 -37.65 -53.35 -19.26
CA LYS A 296 -36.93 -52.48 -18.32
C LYS A 296 -37.72 -52.19 -17.04
N TYR A 297 -39.04 -52.16 -17.10
CA TYR A 297 -39.85 -51.70 -15.97
C TYR A 297 -40.91 -52.71 -15.52
N ALA A 298 -41.37 -53.61 -16.38
CA ALA A 298 -42.26 -54.69 -15.99
C ALA A 298 -41.48 -55.97 -15.65
N THR A 299 -42.10 -56.89 -14.91
CA THR A 299 -41.56 -58.24 -14.67
C THR A 299 -41.85 -59.13 -15.87
N TYR A 300 -41.30 -58.76 -17.03
CA TYR A 300 -41.49 -59.45 -18.30
C TYR A 300 -40.16 -60.03 -18.77
N ASP A 301 -40.16 -61.34 -19.04
CA ASP A 301 -38.99 -62.09 -19.48
C ASP A 301 -39.15 -62.44 -20.98
N PRO A 302 -38.42 -61.75 -21.88
CA PRO A 302 -38.58 -61.94 -23.31
C PRO A 302 -37.92 -63.24 -23.77
N SER A 303 -38.58 -63.92 -24.71
CA SER A 303 -38.01 -65.07 -25.40
C SER A 303 -36.79 -64.68 -26.26
N VAL A 304 -35.94 -65.65 -26.56
CA VAL A 304 -34.77 -65.45 -27.45
C VAL A 304 -35.18 -64.87 -28.80
N LEU A 305 -36.33 -65.29 -29.33
CA LEU A 305 -36.87 -64.75 -30.58
C LEU A 305 -37.21 -63.26 -30.45
N GLU A 306 -37.87 -62.85 -29.37
CA GLU A 306 -38.22 -61.44 -29.13
C GLU A 306 -36.98 -60.56 -28.95
N ILE A 307 -35.92 -61.09 -28.34
CA ILE A 307 -34.62 -60.41 -28.21
C ILE A 307 -33.95 -60.22 -29.58
N GLN A 308 -34.04 -61.21 -30.47
CA GLN A 308 -33.53 -61.10 -31.83
C GLN A 308 -34.36 -60.11 -32.67
N GLU A 309 -35.67 -60.15 -32.54
CA GLU A 309 -36.58 -59.22 -33.22
C GLU A 309 -36.37 -57.77 -32.77
N ILE A 310 -36.17 -57.51 -31.48
CA ILE A 310 -35.98 -56.15 -30.99
C ILE A 310 -34.65 -55.57 -31.49
N TYR A 311 -33.60 -56.40 -31.55
CA TYR A 311 -32.32 -56.01 -32.16
C TYR A 311 -32.48 -55.74 -33.66
N ALA A 312 -33.19 -56.62 -34.38
CA ALA A 312 -33.47 -56.44 -35.79
C ALA A 312 -34.28 -55.16 -36.06
N ALA A 313 -35.24 -54.82 -35.18
CA ALA A 313 -35.99 -53.57 -35.26
C ALA A 313 -35.10 -52.33 -35.10
N ALA A 314 -34.18 -52.35 -34.12
CA ALA A 314 -33.20 -51.27 -33.92
C ALA A 314 -32.29 -51.10 -35.16
N LYS A 315 -31.73 -52.21 -35.66
CA LYS A 315 -30.87 -52.20 -36.84
C LYS A 315 -31.62 -51.73 -38.09
N ARG A 316 -32.83 -52.25 -38.33
CA ARG A 316 -33.70 -51.86 -39.44
C ARG A 316 -33.97 -50.36 -39.41
N PHE A 317 -34.27 -49.80 -38.24
CA PHE A 317 -34.50 -48.36 -38.12
C PHE A 317 -33.27 -47.55 -38.57
N VAL A 318 -32.07 -47.91 -38.12
CA VAL A 318 -30.81 -47.27 -38.55
C VAL A 318 -30.57 -47.45 -40.05
N ASP A 319 -30.81 -48.65 -40.58
CA ASP A 319 -30.62 -48.98 -42.01
C ASP A 319 -31.54 -48.14 -42.92
N GLU A 320 -32.81 -47.98 -42.55
CA GLU A 320 -33.83 -47.26 -43.31
C GLU A 320 -33.70 -45.73 -43.20
N THR A 321 -32.99 -45.23 -42.18
CA THR A 321 -32.85 -43.79 -41.90
C THR A 321 -31.44 -43.22 -42.05
N LYS A 322 -30.49 -44.05 -42.49
CA LYS A 322 -29.11 -43.62 -42.77
C LYS A 322 -29.06 -42.49 -43.80
N GLU A 323 -28.10 -41.61 -43.64
CA GLU A 323 -27.87 -40.49 -44.56
C GLU A 323 -27.29 -40.99 -45.90
N SER A 324 -27.86 -40.55 -47.02
CA SER A 324 -27.30 -40.83 -48.34
C SER A 324 -26.06 -39.95 -48.57
N MET A 325 -25.02 -40.53 -49.17
CA MET A 325 -23.71 -39.86 -49.35
C MET A 325 -23.75 -38.61 -50.25
N GLU A 326 -24.83 -38.36 -50.99
CA GLU A 326 -24.98 -37.22 -51.90
C GLU A 326 -24.97 -35.86 -51.19
N LYS A 327 -25.28 -35.80 -49.89
CA LYS A 327 -25.31 -34.53 -49.12
C LYS A 327 -23.92 -34.01 -48.72
N LYS A 328 -22.85 -34.75 -49.06
CA LYS A 328 -21.46 -34.49 -48.66
C LYS A 328 -20.76 -33.37 -49.44
N GLU A 329 -21.23 -33.01 -50.62
CA GLU A 329 -20.56 -32.00 -51.48
C GLU A 329 -21.04 -30.56 -51.25
N ALA A 330 -22.08 -30.34 -50.45
CA ALA A 330 -22.78 -29.05 -50.38
C ALA A 330 -22.38 -28.12 -49.21
N ILE A 331 -21.23 -28.34 -48.56
CA ILE A 331 -20.72 -27.38 -47.55
C ILE A 331 -19.50 -26.67 -48.15
N PRO A 332 -19.67 -25.50 -48.80
CA PRO A 332 -18.55 -24.65 -49.18
C PRO A 332 -17.89 -24.06 -47.92
N ALA A 333 -16.56 -23.99 -47.98
CA ALA A 333 -15.63 -23.62 -46.91
C ALA A 333 -15.77 -22.19 -46.37
#